data_AF-T0RRD8-F1
#
_entry.id   AF-T0RRD8-F1
#
_cell.length_a   1.000
_cell.length_b   1.000
_cell.length_c   1.000
_cell.angle_alpha   90.00
_cell.angle_beta   90.00
_cell.angle_gamma   90.00
#
_symmetry.space_group_name_H-M   'P 1'
#
loop_
_entity.id
_entity.type
_entity.pdbx_description
1 polymer ?
#
loop_
_entity_poly.entity_id
_entity_poly.type
_entity_poly.pdbx_seq_one_letter_code
_entity_poly.pdbx_strand_id
1 'polypeptide(L)'
;MRAKPSQQVTVLTLFRVSLAVLVTCSLLYMARMYAATASDGSYGRQELRLGQASAVASRRIHAASFDDAIAYLSNVDLDAGPVYILVMSGMRGGDYWCGDCRNVKAPVAAAFAKAPPTARLLEVSVGTPDEWRDVSNPFRTNSLLRINRIPALLEYKGHLKTTNLVLEKFATDPELLEYLFRVPEPRVPVRARDQRAVATVDALNAILDTYDGSYPLFLFFLSGHDSDTRRLWCPFCDSALLPVVYYFEHYAATDAVLVTVTTASTYDEWQDPSSPFRAQKRIKINGLPMLIRVLPDATSFNEYSQFFEDRTRLVRFFEEP
;
A
#
# COMPACT_ATOMS: atom_id res chain seq x y z
N MET A 1 -68.36 -45.71 -46.07
CA MET A 1 -67.19 -44.88 -45.67
C MET A 1 -66.53 -45.52 -44.47
N ARG A 2 -65.19 -45.67 -44.52
CA ARG A 2 -64.33 -46.28 -43.49
C ARG A 2 -64.39 -45.52 -42.17
N ALA A 3 -64.49 -46.23 -41.05
CA ALA A 3 -64.00 -45.78 -39.75
C ALA A 3 -62.81 -46.67 -39.35
N LYS A 4 -61.64 -46.05 -39.16
CA LYS A 4 -60.42 -46.71 -38.66
C LYS A 4 -60.60 -47.10 -37.18
N PRO A 5 -60.05 -48.24 -36.72
CA PRO A 5 -60.11 -48.61 -35.31
C PRO A 5 -59.20 -47.68 -34.48
N SER A 6 -59.77 -47.20 -33.38
CA SER A 6 -59.09 -46.44 -32.33
C SER A 6 -58.08 -47.34 -31.61
N GLN A 7 -56.80 -46.97 -31.70
CA GLN A 7 -55.70 -47.69 -31.08
C GLN A 7 -55.64 -47.31 -29.59
N GLN A 8 -56.16 -48.17 -28.71
CA GLN A 8 -56.12 -47.94 -27.26
C GLN A 8 -54.68 -48.06 -26.76
N VAL A 9 -54.12 -46.94 -26.29
CA VAL A 9 -52.82 -46.90 -25.63
C VAL A 9 -52.97 -47.49 -24.23
N THR A 10 -52.34 -48.64 -24.00
CA THR A 10 -52.34 -49.32 -22.70
C THR A 10 -51.50 -48.53 -21.69
N VAL A 11 -51.91 -48.54 -20.41
CA VAL A 11 -51.19 -47.89 -19.30
C VAL A 11 -49.72 -48.31 -19.22
N LEU A 12 -49.42 -49.56 -19.54
CA LEU A 12 -48.05 -50.09 -19.61
C LEU A 12 -47.20 -49.40 -20.69
N THR A 13 -47.81 -49.00 -21.81
CA THR A 13 -47.15 -48.29 -22.90
C THR A 13 -46.83 -46.86 -22.49
N LEU A 14 -47.75 -46.19 -21.77
CA LEU A 14 -47.50 -44.87 -21.19
C LEU A 14 -46.37 -44.89 -20.15
N PHE A 15 -46.32 -45.94 -19.32
CA PHE A 15 -45.27 -46.11 -18.31
C PHE A 15 -43.89 -46.34 -18.95
N ARG A 16 -43.81 -47.18 -19.98
CA ARG A 16 -42.58 -47.44 -20.74
C ARG A 16 -42.07 -46.18 -21.45
N VAL A 17 -42.96 -45.39 -22.04
CA VAL A 17 -42.60 -44.11 -22.68
C VAL A 17 -42.12 -43.11 -21.64
N SER A 18 -42.80 -43.01 -20.49
CA SER A 18 -42.40 -42.08 -19.42
C SER A 18 -41.03 -42.44 -18.83
N LEU A 19 -40.76 -43.73 -18.61
CA LEU A 19 -39.46 -44.21 -18.13
C LEU A 19 -38.37 -43.93 -19.18
N ALA A 20 -38.65 -44.19 -20.46
CA ALA A 20 -37.71 -43.91 -21.53
C ALA A 20 -37.38 -42.41 -21.63
N VAL A 21 -38.38 -41.53 -21.51
CA VAL A 21 -38.18 -40.07 -21.50
C VAL A 21 -37.34 -39.65 -20.29
N LEU A 22 -37.63 -40.14 -19.09
CA LEU A 22 -36.87 -39.79 -17.88
C LEU A 22 -35.42 -40.25 -17.94
N VAL A 23 -35.17 -41.47 -18.42
CA VAL A 23 -33.80 -42.00 -18.60
C VAL A 23 -33.07 -41.21 -19.66
N THR A 24 -33.71 -40.89 -20.79
CA THR A 24 -33.07 -40.11 -21.86
C THR A 24 -32.77 -38.68 -21.42
N CYS A 25 -33.70 -38.02 -20.71
CA CYS A 25 -33.46 -36.71 -20.12
C CYS A 25 -32.35 -36.73 -19.08
N SER A 26 -32.27 -37.77 -18.24
CA SER A 26 -31.21 -37.94 -17.24
C SER A 26 -29.85 -38.15 -17.91
N LEU A 27 -29.79 -38.98 -18.96
CA LEU A 27 -28.56 -39.22 -19.73
C LEU A 27 -28.11 -37.97 -20.49
N LEU A 28 -29.04 -37.19 -21.07
CA LEU A 28 -28.74 -35.91 -21.71
C LEU A 28 -28.28 -34.85 -20.71
N TYR A 29 -28.88 -34.82 -19.51
CA TYR A 29 -28.45 -33.94 -18.43
C TYR A 29 -27.04 -34.30 -17.95
N MET A 30 -26.77 -35.59 -17.71
CA MET A 30 -25.45 -36.08 -17.34
C MET A 30 -24.41 -35.82 -18.43
N ALA A 31 -24.77 -36.03 -19.71
CA ALA A 31 -23.88 -35.72 -20.83
C ALA A 31 -23.60 -34.21 -20.95
N ARG A 32 -24.58 -33.34 -20.68
CA ARG A 32 -24.39 -31.88 -20.64
C ARG A 32 -23.54 -31.44 -19.46
N MET A 33 -23.75 -32.02 -18.28
CA MET A 33 -22.92 -31.74 -17.09
C MET A 33 -21.49 -32.23 -17.28
N TYR A 34 -21.32 -33.40 -17.88
CA TYR A 34 -20.01 -33.96 -18.22
C TYR A 34 -19.31 -33.12 -19.30
N ALA A 35 -20.04 -32.68 -20.33
CA ALA A 35 -19.50 -31.78 -21.35
C ALA A 35 -19.17 -30.40 -20.77
N ALA A 36 -19.95 -29.87 -19.82
CA ALA A 36 -19.68 -28.61 -19.14
C ALA A 36 -18.47 -28.68 -18.18
N THR A 37 -18.17 -29.86 -17.63
CA THR A 37 -16.99 -30.09 -16.79
C THR A 37 -15.75 -30.47 -17.59
N ALA A 38 -15.92 -31.09 -18.78
CA ALA A 38 -14.83 -31.45 -19.68
C ALA A 38 -14.43 -30.32 -20.65
N SER A 39 -15.33 -29.38 -20.96
CA SER A 39 -15.04 -28.23 -21.85
C SER A 39 -14.48 -27.02 -21.13
N ASP A 40 -14.49 -27.04 -19.79
CA ASP A 40 -14.11 -25.89 -18.99
C ASP A 40 -12.88 -26.26 -18.16
N GLY A 41 -11.74 -25.65 -18.49
CA GLY A 41 -10.51 -25.68 -17.68
C GLY A 41 -10.67 -24.99 -16.31
N SER A 42 -11.90 -24.93 -15.79
CA SER A 42 -12.32 -24.30 -14.56
C SER A 42 -11.95 -25.14 -13.33
N TYR A 43 -11.94 -26.47 -13.42
CA TYR A 43 -11.49 -27.32 -12.30
C TYR A 43 -10.01 -27.08 -11.96
N GLY A 44 -9.12 -27.15 -12.96
CA GLY A 44 -7.70 -26.85 -12.77
C GLY A 44 -7.46 -25.39 -12.35
N ARG A 45 -8.24 -24.44 -12.87
CA ARG A 45 -8.17 -23.03 -12.47
C ARG A 45 -8.69 -22.78 -11.05
N GLN A 46 -9.67 -23.54 -10.59
CA GLN A 46 -10.24 -23.44 -9.26
C GLN A 46 -9.33 -24.08 -8.22
N GLU A 47 -8.72 -25.23 -8.51
CA GLU A 47 -7.65 -25.81 -7.68
C GLU A 47 -6.42 -24.91 -7.62
N LEU A 48 -5.99 -24.32 -8.75
CA LEU A 48 -4.90 -23.33 -8.74
C LEU A 48 -5.23 -22.12 -7.87
N ARG A 49 -6.46 -21.59 -7.98
CA ARG A 49 -6.94 -20.45 -7.17
C ARG A 49 -7.04 -20.79 -5.69
N LEU A 50 -7.51 -21.99 -5.34
CA LEU A 50 -7.57 -22.46 -3.95
C LEU A 50 -6.16 -22.69 -3.38
N GLY A 51 -5.26 -23.28 -4.16
CA GLY A 51 -3.85 -23.45 -3.79
C GLY A 51 -3.13 -22.11 -3.60
N GLN A 52 -3.35 -21.15 -4.51
CA GLN A 52 -2.82 -19.78 -4.38
C GLN A 52 -3.41 -19.06 -3.15
N ALA A 53 -4.72 -19.17 -2.91
CA ALA A 53 -5.36 -18.56 -1.75
C ALA A 53 -4.82 -19.14 -0.43
N SER A 54 -4.63 -20.46 -0.37
CA SER A 54 -4.03 -21.15 0.78
C SER A 54 -2.58 -20.70 1.04
N ALA A 55 -1.77 -20.62 -0.01
CA ALA A 55 -0.37 -20.16 0.08
C ALA A 55 -0.23 -18.66 0.44
N VAL A 56 -1.19 -17.82 0.05
CA VAL A 56 -1.24 -16.41 0.50
C VAL A 56 -1.67 -16.34 1.96
N ALA A 57 -2.66 -17.13 2.37
CA ALA A 57 -3.16 -17.16 3.75
C ALA A 57 -2.07 -17.61 4.75
N SER A 58 -1.26 -18.61 4.41
CA SER A 58 -0.17 -19.09 5.26
C SER A 58 0.96 -18.07 5.48
N ARG A 59 1.01 -17.01 4.68
CA ARG A 59 2.00 -15.91 4.79
C ARG A 59 1.45 -14.71 5.54
N ARG A 60 0.21 -14.78 6.03
CA ARG A 60 -0.40 -13.78 6.90
C ARG A 60 -0.37 -14.26 8.33
N ILE A 61 0.20 -13.44 9.20
CA ILE A 61 0.30 -13.68 10.63
C ILE A 61 -0.58 -12.65 11.31
N HIS A 62 -1.33 -13.06 12.32
CA HIS A 62 -2.14 -12.16 13.12
C HIS A 62 -1.54 -12.01 14.52
N ALA A 63 -1.40 -10.77 14.97
CA ALA A 63 -1.05 -10.40 16.34
C ALA A 63 -2.22 -9.63 16.95
N ALA A 64 -2.73 -10.12 18.09
CA ALA A 64 -3.90 -9.51 18.74
C ALA A 64 -3.55 -8.21 19.49
N SER A 65 -2.26 -8.04 19.82
CA SER A 65 -1.75 -6.94 20.62
C SER A 65 -0.36 -6.47 20.15
N PHE A 66 0.13 -5.39 20.76
CA PHE A 66 1.50 -4.93 20.59
C PHE A 66 2.52 -6.00 21.01
N ASP A 67 2.33 -6.62 22.17
CA ASP A 67 3.26 -7.62 22.71
C ASP A 67 3.36 -8.86 21.83
N ASP A 68 2.24 -9.32 21.26
CA ASP A 68 2.23 -10.42 20.29
C ASP A 68 3.04 -10.06 19.03
N ALA A 69 2.93 -8.81 18.58
CA ALA A 69 3.70 -8.32 17.45
C ALA A 69 5.21 -8.28 17.78
N ILE A 70 5.59 -7.82 18.97
CA ILE A 70 6.99 -7.85 19.44
C ILE A 70 7.51 -9.28 19.49
N ALA A 71 6.75 -10.21 20.06
CA ALA A 71 7.15 -11.60 20.20
C ALA A 71 7.43 -12.22 18.83
N TYR A 72 6.58 -11.95 17.83
CA TYR A 72 6.82 -12.39 16.45
C TYR A 72 8.05 -11.71 15.84
N LEU A 73 8.12 -10.37 15.86
CA LEU A 73 9.16 -9.59 15.18
C LEU A 73 10.56 -9.79 15.77
N SER A 74 10.64 -10.15 17.05
CA SER A 74 11.92 -10.44 17.72
C SER A 74 12.54 -11.76 17.27
N ASN A 75 11.73 -12.69 16.74
CA ASN A 75 12.16 -14.04 16.37
C ASN A 75 12.07 -14.31 14.86
N VAL A 76 11.53 -13.37 14.08
CA VAL A 76 11.34 -13.58 12.65
C VAL A 76 12.68 -13.55 11.91
N ASP A 77 12.97 -14.62 11.18
CA ASP A 77 14.12 -14.71 10.29
C ASP A 77 13.86 -13.86 9.04
N LEU A 78 14.68 -12.84 8.79
CA LEU A 78 14.57 -11.97 7.62
C LEU A 78 15.25 -12.52 6.37
N ASP A 79 16.13 -13.52 6.50
CA ASP A 79 16.75 -14.19 5.35
C ASP A 79 15.71 -15.03 4.60
N ALA A 80 14.69 -15.51 5.31
CA ALA A 80 13.54 -16.19 4.73
C ALA A 80 12.65 -15.28 3.85
N GLY A 81 12.81 -13.95 3.86
CA GLY A 81 12.07 -13.01 3.00
C GLY A 81 11.59 -11.74 3.72
N PRO A 82 11.07 -10.74 2.97
CA PRO A 82 10.65 -9.48 3.58
C PRO A 82 9.44 -9.64 4.50
N VAL A 83 9.39 -8.83 5.55
CA VAL A 83 8.29 -8.79 6.52
C VAL A 83 7.65 -7.41 6.49
N TYR A 84 6.33 -7.38 6.33
CA TYR A 84 5.52 -6.18 6.34
C TYR A 84 4.57 -6.21 7.53
N ILE A 85 4.26 -5.04 8.09
CA ILE A 85 3.44 -4.88 9.28
C ILE A 85 2.24 -4.02 8.92
N LEU A 86 1.03 -4.59 8.97
CA LEU A 86 -0.22 -3.88 8.80
C LEU A 86 -0.87 -3.67 10.16
N VAL A 87 -0.80 -2.46 10.69
CA VAL A 87 -1.43 -2.08 11.95
C VAL A 87 -2.86 -1.60 11.68
N MET A 88 -3.82 -2.26 12.33
CA MET A 88 -5.26 -2.16 12.10
C MET A 88 -5.99 -1.93 13.42
N SER A 89 -7.23 -1.46 13.35
CA SER A 89 -8.15 -1.51 14.49
C SER A 89 -8.39 -2.95 14.94
N GLY A 90 -8.82 -3.16 16.19
CA GLY A 90 -9.44 -4.43 16.58
C GLY A 90 -10.79 -4.66 15.88
N MET A 91 -11.32 -5.88 16.05
CA MET A 91 -12.63 -6.27 15.51
C MET A 91 -13.75 -6.05 16.53
N ARG A 92 -14.93 -5.63 16.04
CA ARG A 92 -16.18 -5.53 16.80
C ARG A 92 -17.32 -6.02 15.91
N GLY A 93 -18.03 -7.07 16.35
CA GLY A 93 -19.15 -7.62 15.58
C GLY A 93 -18.74 -8.29 14.26
N GLY A 94 -17.53 -8.86 14.20
CA GLY A 94 -17.02 -9.58 13.03
C GLY A 94 -16.28 -8.73 11.99
N ASP A 95 -16.14 -7.41 12.23
CA ASP A 95 -15.41 -6.51 11.33
C ASP A 95 -14.62 -5.45 12.11
N TYR A 96 -13.72 -4.76 11.44
CA TYR A 96 -12.92 -3.67 11.99
C TYR A 96 -13.80 -2.50 12.45
N TRP A 97 -13.56 -1.97 13.65
CA TRP A 97 -14.33 -0.81 14.12
C TRP A 97 -13.95 0.48 13.37
N CYS A 98 -12.72 0.60 12.88
CA CYS A 98 -12.25 1.76 12.10
C CYS A 98 -12.68 1.65 10.63
N GLY A 99 -13.26 2.73 10.08
CA GLY A 99 -13.70 2.80 8.69
C GLY A 99 -12.57 2.61 7.68
N ASP A 100 -11.46 3.31 7.85
CA ASP A 100 -10.33 3.21 6.93
C ASP A 100 -9.66 1.83 7.01
N CYS A 101 -9.63 1.21 8.20
CA CYS A 101 -9.17 -0.17 8.35
C CYS A 101 -10.04 -1.16 7.55
N ARG A 102 -11.36 -0.95 7.46
CA ARG A 102 -12.22 -1.76 6.57
C ARG A 102 -11.85 -1.54 5.11
N ASN A 103 -11.60 -0.28 4.72
CA ASN A 103 -11.33 0.09 3.33
C ASN A 103 -10.01 -0.46 2.78
N VAL A 104 -8.95 -0.58 3.60
CA VAL A 104 -7.63 -1.07 3.14
C VAL A 104 -7.56 -2.58 2.96
N LYS A 105 -8.48 -3.35 3.56
CA LYS A 105 -8.42 -4.82 3.58
C LYS A 105 -8.30 -5.42 2.17
N ALA A 106 -9.14 -4.97 1.24
CA ALA A 106 -9.14 -5.50 -0.12
C ALA A 106 -7.93 -5.03 -0.96
N PRO A 107 -7.58 -3.72 -1.00
CA PRO A 107 -6.36 -3.25 -1.68
C PRO A 107 -5.08 -3.94 -1.20
N VAL A 108 -4.86 -3.97 0.13
CA VAL A 108 -3.68 -4.62 0.72
C VAL A 108 -3.66 -6.11 0.38
N ALA A 109 -4.81 -6.78 0.46
CA ALA A 109 -4.88 -8.19 0.14
C ALA A 109 -4.55 -8.49 -1.32
N ALA A 110 -5.05 -7.66 -2.24
CA ALA A 110 -4.83 -7.81 -3.67
C ALA A 110 -3.36 -7.56 -4.04
N ALA A 111 -2.71 -6.55 -3.46
CA ALA A 111 -1.31 -6.27 -3.71
C ALA A 111 -0.39 -7.33 -3.07
N PHE A 112 -0.65 -7.72 -1.82
CA PHE A 112 0.17 -8.74 -1.12
C PHE A 112 0.08 -10.13 -1.76
N ALA A 113 -1.04 -10.46 -2.42
CA ALA A 113 -1.16 -11.70 -3.19
C ALA A 113 -0.16 -11.77 -4.35
N LYS A 114 0.34 -10.63 -4.83
CA LYS A 114 1.36 -10.52 -5.88
C LYS A 114 2.77 -10.29 -5.34
N ALA A 115 2.92 -10.09 -4.03
CA ALA A 115 4.23 -9.93 -3.40
C ALA A 115 5.10 -11.19 -3.60
N PRO A 116 6.43 -11.09 -3.43
CA PRO A 116 7.30 -12.25 -3.47
C PRO A 116 6.76 -13.41 -2.61
N PRO A 117 6.89 -14.67 -3.05
CA PRO A 117 6.29 -15.82 -2.34
C PRO A 117 6.87 -16.02 -0.94
N THR A 118 8.02 -15.43 -0.65
CA THR A 118 8.69 -15.42 0.65
C THR A 118 8.25 -14.27 1.56
N ALA A 119 7.52 -13.28 1.02
CA ALA A 119 7.03 -12.15 1.78
C ALA A 119 6.01 -12.59 2.83
N ARG A 120 6.08 -12.01 4.03
CA ARG A 120 5.15 -12.24 5.14
C ARG A 120 4.48 -10.93 5.53
N LEU A 121 3.20 -11.00 5.89
CA LEU A 121 2.41 -9.86 6.35
C LEU A 121 1.93 -10.13 7.77
N LEU A 122 2.44 -9.36 8.73
CA LEU A 122 1.97 -9.34 10.09
C LEU A 122 0.84 -8.31 10.22
N GLU A 123 -0.39 -8.77 10.43
CA GLU A 123 -1.54 -7.92 10.73
C GLU A 123 -1.68 -7.79 12.25
N VAL A 124 -1.63 -6.55 12.75
CA VAL A 124 -1.57 -6.24 14.18
C VAL A 124 -2.79 -5.41 14.58
N SER A 125 -3.48 -5.83 15.64
CA SER A 125 -4.60 -5.08 16.22
C SER A 125 -4.10 -4.07 17.26
N VAL A 126 -4.58 -2.82 17.18
CA VAL A 126 -4.37 -1.80 18.24
C VAL A 126 -5.35 -1.92 19.41
N GLY A 127 -6.25 -2.91 19.37
CA GLY A 127 -7.31 -3.10 20.37
C GLY A 127 -8.59 -2.33 20.04
N THR A 128 -9.32 -1.97 21.08
CA THR A 128 -10.60 -1.26 21.07
C THR A 128 -10.42 0.24 20.74
N PRO A 129 -11.52 0.96 20.40
CA PRO A 129 -11.46 2.40 20.20
C PRO A 129 -10.97 3.21 21.41
N ASP A 130 -11.18 2.72 22.63
CA ASP A 130 -10.76 3.40 23.86
C ASP A 130 -9.27 3.20 24.09
N GLU A 131 -8.77 1.96 23.94
CA GLU A 131 -7.34 1.65 23.98
C GLU A 131 -6.56 2.44 22.92
N TRP A 132 -7.08 2.59 21.69
CA TRP A 132 -6.40 3.37 20.65
C TRP A 132 -6.38 4.89 20.91
N ARG A 133 -7.42 5.41 21.58
CA ARG A 133 -7.51 6.83 21.95
C ARG A 133 -6.60 7.18 23.14
N ASP A 134 -6.21 6.20 23.93
CA ASP A 134 -5.24 6.38 25.00
C ASP A 134 -3.89 6.83 24.43
N VAL A 135 -3.39 7.96 24.93
CA VAL A 135 -2.09 8.51 24.54
C VAL A 135 -0.92 7.63 24.99
N SER A 136 -1.13 6.79 26.00
CA SER A 136 -0.16 5.83 26.53
C SER A 136 -0.11 4.53 25.72
N ASN A 137 -1.01 4.34 24.76
CA ASN A 137 -1.05 3.16 23.89
C ASN A 137 0.35 2.90 23.30
N PRO A 138 0.87 1.66 23.37
CA PRO A 138 2.25 1.35 22.98
C PRO A 138 2.53 1.64 21.49
N PHE A 139 1.53 1.60 20.61
CA PHE A 139 1.70 2.00 19.20
C PHE A 139 1.95 3.51 19.02
N ARG A 140 1.65 4.35 20.04
CA ARG A 140 1.92 5.80 20.02
C ARG A 140 3.24 6.17 20.69
N THR A 141 3.66 5.37 21.68
CA THR A 141 4.78 5.71 22.57
C THR A 141 6.03 4.89 22.28
N ASN A 142 5.90 3.65 21.83
CA ASN A 142 7.04 2.77 21.58
C ASN A 142 7.68 3.08 20.22
N SER A 143 9.01 3.14 20.20
CA SER A 143 9.82 3.48 19.03
C SER A 143 9.70 2.48 17.87
N LEU A 144 9.35 1.21 18.12
CA LEU A 144 9.26 0.20 17.06
C LEU A 144 8.16 0.49 16.03
N LEU A 145 6.92 0.62 16.54
CA LEU A 145 5.70 0.77 15.74
C LEU A 145 5.09 2.15 15.96
N ARG A 146 5.90 3.17 16.27
CA ARG A 146 5.40 4.52 16.51
C ARG A 146 4.60 5.01 15.30
N ILE A 147 3.29 5.10 15.47
CA ILE A 147 2.33 5.59 14.49
C ILE A 147 1.31 6.48 15.20
N ASN A 148 0.83 7.48 14.49
CA ASN A 148 -0.18 8.41 14.98
C ASN A 148 -1.59 8.12 14.42
N ARG A 149 -1.69 7.34 13.34
CA ARG A 149 -2.91 7.04 12.61
C ARG A 149 -2.94 5.56 12.20
N ILE A 150 -4.15 5.03 12.04
CA ILE A 150 -4.43 3.70 11.50
C ILE A 150 -5.43 3.84 10.34
N PRO A 151 -5.38 2.95 9.33
CA PRO A 151 -4.43 1.86 9.16
C PRO A 151 -3.02 2.37 8.82
N ALA A 152 -2.02 1.60 9.22
CA ALA A 152 -0.62 1.87 8.91
C ALA A 152 0.07 0.63 8.37
N LEU A 153 0.74 0.74 7.23
CA LEU A 153 1.53 -0.33 6.65
C LEU A 153 3.00 0.07 6.66
N LEU A 154 3.85 -0.81 7.20
CA LEU A 154 5.28 -0.57 7.38
C LEU A 154 6.09 -1.75 6.84
N GLU A 155 7.32 -1.48 6.44
CA GLU A 155 8.32 -2.53 6.20
C GLU A 155 9.18 -2.75 7.45
N TYR A 156 9.36 -4.00 7.87
CA TYR A 156 10.24 -4.37 8.97
C TYR A 156 11.68 -4.58 8.48
N LYS A 157 12.66 -4.01 9.19
CA LYS A 157 14.08 -4.05 8.85
C LYS A 157 14.95 -4.83 9.84
N GLY A 158 14.32 -5.54 10.77
CA GLY A 158 15.03 -6.27 11.81
C GLY A 158 15.45 -5.34 12.95
N HIS A 159 15.98 -5.94 14.02
CA HIS A 159 16.41 -5.23 15.22
C HIS A 159 15.39 -4.23 15.74
N LEU A 160 14.10 -4.60 15.63
CA LEU A 160 13.00 -3.74 16.03
C LEU A 160 12.97 -2.35 15.34
N LYS A 161 13.33 -2.30 14.05
CA LYS A 161 13.26 -1.07 13.23
C LYS A 161 12.33 -1.24 12.05
N THR A 162 11.66 -0.15 11.67
CA THR A 162 10.73 -0.09 10.54
C THR A 162 11.10 1.03 9.57
N THR A 163 10.63 0.93 8.34
CA THR A 163 10.73 1.97 7.30
C THR A 163 9.48 1.95 6.43
N ASN A 164 9.41 2.86 5.45
CA ASN A 164 8.40 2.88 4.40
C ASN A 164 6.98 2.86 4.98
N LEU A 165 6.62 3.95 5.66
CA LEU A 165 5.30 4.13 6.26
C LEU A 165 4.28 4.54 5.19
N VAL A 166 3.18 3.80 5.13
CA VAL A 166 2.00 4.14 4.34
C VAL A 166 0.79 4.24 5.27
N LEU A 167 0.13 5.39 5.29
CA LEU A 167 -1.02 5.66 6.17
C LEU A 167 -2.32 5.82 5.37
N GLU A 168 -3.42 5.37 5.96
CA GLU A 168 -4.79 5.75 5.60
C GLU A 168 -5.09 5.65 4.09
N LYS A 169 -5.33 6.79 3.42
CA LYS A 169 -5.67 6.83 1.98
C LYS A 169 -4.57 6.26 1.11
N PHE A 170 -3.30 6.49 1.45
CA PHE A 170 -2.19 5.88 0.71
C PHE A 170 -2.17 4.36 0.85
N ALA A 171 -2.68 3.81 1.96
CA ALA A 171 -2.80 2.36 2.15
C ALA A 171 -3.96 1.74 1.33
N THR A 172 -4.65 2.55 0.53
CA THR A 172 -5.60 2.09 -0.50
C THR A 172 -5.09 2.26 -1.92
N ASP A 173 -3.93 2.91 -2.13
CA ASP A 173 -3.37 3.10 -3.46
C ASP A 173 -2.72 1.80 -3.95
N PRO A 174 -3.24 1.15 -5.00
CA PRO A 174 -2.71 -0.11 -5.50
C PRO A 174 -1.27 0.00 -5.99
N GLU A 175 -0.84 1.15 -6.50
CA GLU A 175 0.51 1.36 -7.02
C GLU A 175 1.53 1.48 -5.88
N LEU A 176 1.23 2.30 -4.87
CA LEU A 176 2.08 2.39 -3.68
C LEU A 176 2.19 1.06 -2.95
N LEU A 177 1.07 0.32 -2.86
CA LEU A 177 1.07 -1.01 -2.23
C LEU A 177 1.91 -2.02 -3.02
N GLU A 178 1.81 -2.03 -4.35
CA GLU A 178 2.64 -2.91 -5.19
C GLU A 178 4.13 -2.56 -5.10
N TYR A 179 4.47 -1.26 -5.05
CA TYR A 179 5.83 -0.79 -4.82
C TYR A 179 6.36 -1.21 -3.45
N LEU A 180 5.59 -0.95 -2.39
CA LEU A 180 5.98 -1.30 -1.02
C LEU A 180 6.17 -2.82 -0.87
N PHE A 181 5.27 -3.63 -1.42
CA PHE A 181 5.36 -5.08 -1.36
C PHE A 181 6.40 -5.69 -2.30
N ARG A 182 7.09 -4.87 -3.11
CA ARG A 182 8.08 -5.30 -4.10
C ARG A 182 7.51 -6.36 -5.05
N VAL A 183 6.30 -6.08 -5.54
CA VAL A 183 5.67 -6.95 -6.55
C VAL A 183 6.61 -7.05 -7.75
N PRO A 184 6.97 -8.27 -8.21
CA PRO A 184 7.96 -8.44 -9.29
C PRO A 184 7.60 -7.75 -10.60
N GLU A 185 6.31 -7.71 -10.92
CA GLU A 185 5.75 -7.04 -12.10
C GLU A 185 4.72 -5.99 -11.64
N PRO A 186 5.17 -4.81 -11.19
CA PRO A 186 4.27 -3.77 -10.73
C PRO A 186 3.52 -3.16 -11.92
N ARG A 187 2.32 -2.63 -11.68
CA ARG A 187 1.49 -1.99 -12.72
C ARG A 187 2.21 -0.85 -13.44
N VAL A 188 2.99 -0.07 -12.70
CA VAL A 188 3.80 1.01 -13.24
C VAL A 188 5.26 0.61 -13.04
N PRO A 189 6.06 0.47 -14.11
CA PRO A 189 7.47 0.16 -13.98
C PRO A 189 8.22 1.28 -13.27
N VAL A 190 9.09 0.91 -12.33
CA VAL A 190 10.00 1.86 -11.67
C VAL A 190 10.95 2.44 -12.72
N ARG A 191 11.00 3.77 -12.79
CA ARG A 191 11.95 4.49 -13.63
C ARG A 191 12.91 5.24 -12.73
N ALA A 192 14.20 5.04 -12.93
CA ALA A 192 15.18 5.85 -12.24
C ALA A 192 14.97 7.33 -12.63
N ARG A 193 14.98 8.19 -11.62
CA ARG A 193 15.02 9.65 -11.74
C ARG A 193 16.18 10.14 -10.87
N ASP A 194 16.74 11.29 -11.22
CA ASP A 194 17.83 11.86 -10.42
C ASP A 194 17.28 12.32 -9.07
N GLN A 195 17.84 11.75 -8.01
CA GLN A 195 17.51 12.07 -6.63
C GLN A 195 18.78 12.43 -5.90
N ARG A 196 18.75 13.59 -5.26
CA ARG A 196 19.87 14.15 -4.51
C ARG A 196 19.44 14.36 -3.06
N ALA A 197 20.39 14.27 -2.15
CA ALA A 197 20.16 14.56 -0.74
C ALA A 197 21.12 15.64 -0.26
N VAL A 198 20.61 16.65 0.43
CA VAL A 198 21.40 17.70 1.07
C VAL A 198 20.92 17.92 2.51
N ALA A 199 21.83 18.32 3.39
CA ALA A 199 21.54 18.57 4.80
C ALA A 199 22.05 19.94 5.27
N THR A 200 22.54 20.79 4.37
CA THR A 200 23.04 22.13 4.69
C THR A 200 22.48 23.17 3.72
N VAL A 201 22.36 24.40 4.21
CA VAL A 201 21.92 25.54 3.40
C VAL A 201 22.91 25.82 2.27
N ASP A 202 24.22 25.69 2.51
CA ASP A 202 25.25 25.93 1.50
C ASP A 202 25.16 24.93 0.34
N ALA A 203 24.92 23.63 0.63
CA ALA A 203 24.74 22.62 -0.40
C ALA A 203 23.46 22.86 -1.21
N LEU A 204 22.37 23.29 -0.55
CA LEU A 204 21.14 23.68 -1.25
C LEU A 204 21.38 24.90 -2.14
N ASN A 205 22.07 25.92 -1.65
CA ASN A 205 22.40 27.12 -2.41
C ASN A 205 23.27 26.78 -3.63
N ALA A 206 24.28 25.91 -3.48
CA ALA A 206 25.11 25.48 -4.59
C ALA A 206 24.29 24.83 -5.73
N ILE A 207 23.25 24.04 -5.40
CA ILE A 207 22.33 23.50 -6.41
C ILE A 207 21.55 24.62 -7.09
N LEU A 208 20.98 25.54 -6.32
CA LEU A 208 20.15 26.62 -6.85
C LEU A 208 20.96 27.65 -7.65
N ASP A 209 22.22 27.88 -7.31
CA ASP A 209 23.10 28.83 -7.99
C ASP A 209 23.62 28.30 -9.33
N THR A 210 23.60 26.97 -9.51
CA THR A 210 23.99 26.29 -10.75
C THR A 210 22.81 25.88 -11.62
N TYR A 211 21.58 26.03 -11.11
CA TYR A 211 20.37 25.70 -11.84
C TYR A 211 20.08 26.73 -12.92
N ASP A 212 19.93 26.28 -14.16
CA ASP A 212 19.74 27.09 -15.35
C ASP A 212 18.32 26.99 -15.94
N GLY A 213 17.42 26.27 -15.27
CA GLY A 213 16.05 26.04 -15.74
C GLY A 213 15.92 24.99 -16.85
N SER A 214 16.98 24.22 -17.16
CA SER A 214 16.97 23.25 -18.26
C SER A 214 16.18 21.96 -17.98
N TYR A 215 15.85 21.69 -16.72
CA TYR A 215 15.09 20.50 -16.30
C TYR A 215 14.17 20.85 -15.12
N PRO A 216 13.06 20.13 -14.89
CA PRO A 216 12.22 20.36 -13.70
C PRO A 216 12.97 20.04 -12.41
N LEU A 217 13.12 21.02 -11.52
CA LEU A 217 13.77 20.86 -10.22
C LEU A 217 12.75 20.94 -9.08
N PHE A 218 12.73 19.90 -8.25
CA PHE A 218 11.88 19.81 -7.06
C PHE A 218 12.73 19.79 -5.80
N LEU A 219 12.31 20.51 -4.76
CA LEU A 219 12.92 20.47 -3.44
C LEU A 219 11.90 19.92 -2.44
N PHE A 220 12.29 18.89 -1.70
CA PHE A 220 11.45 18.23 -0.69
C PHE A 220 12.09 18.33 0.68
N PHE A 221 11.60 19.27 1.48
CA PHE A 221 12.09 19.57 2.81
C PHE A 221 11.48 18.62 3.83
N LEU A 222 12.36 17.92 4.54
CA LEU A 222 12.02 16.91 5.52
C LEU A 222 12.75 17.17 6.83
N SER A 223 12.28 16.46 7.86
CA SER A 223 13.01 16.30 9.11
C SER A 223 14.24 15.41 8.93
N GLY A 224 15.12 15.41 9.93
CA GLY A 224 16.11 14.36 10.13
C GLY A 224 15.49 13.10 10.73
N HIS A 225 16.35 12.18 11.15
CA HIS A 225 15.93 10.89 11.67
C HIS A 225 15.94 10.89 13.20
N ASP A 226 14.90 10.29 13.77
CA ASP A 226 14.81 9.98 15.18
C ASP A 226 15.85 8.89 15.54
N SER A 227 16.56 9.08 16.66
CA SER A 227 17.67 8.20 17.07
C SER A 227 17.24 6.77 17.29
N ASP A 228 16.01 6.59 17.78
CA ASP A 228 15.51 5.31 18.28
C ASP A 228 14.85 4.55 17.14
N THR A 229 13.91 5.20 16.45
CA THR A 229 13.13 4.58 15.36
C THR A 229 13.92 4.48 14.05
N ARG A 230 14.93 5.35 13.85
CA ARG A 230 15.61 5.60 12.56
C ARG A 230 14.69 6.06 11.43
N ARG A 231 13.42 6.38 11.72
CA ARG A 231 12.46 7.02 10.83
C ARG A 231 12.54 8.54 10.99
N LEU A 232 11.84 9.27 10.13
CA LEU A 232 11.81 10.73 10.24
C LEU A 232 11.14 11.15 11.56
N TRP A 233 11.75 12.09 12.29
CA TRP A 233 11.20 12.51 13.58
C TRP A 233 9.87 13.27 13.42
N CYS A 234 9.65 13.93 12.29
CA CYS A 234 8.37 14.57 11.99
C CYS A 234 7.40 13.52 11.41
N PRO A 235 6.27 13.23 12.09
CA PRO A 235 5.32 12.22 11.63
C PRO A 235 4.74 12.50 10.25
N PHE A 236 4.52 13.77 9.90
CA PHE A 236 4.01 14.16 8.59
C PHE A 236 5.05 13.96 7.49
N CYS A 237 6.33 14.22 7.77
CA CYS A 237 7.41 13.94 6.83
C CYS A 237 7.49 12.45 6.54
N ASP A 238 7.42 11.66 7.61
CA ASP A 238 7.56 10.22 7.54
C ASP A 238 6.43 9.56 6.73
N SER A 239 5.20 10.06 6.87
CA SER A 239 4.06 9.61 6.05
C SER A 239 4.10 10.11 4.61
N ALA A 240 4.75 11.24 4.34
CA ALA A 240 4.82 11.83 2.99
C ALA A 240 5.98 11.29 2.17
N LEU A 241 7.05 10.80 2.81
CA LEU A 241 8.29 10.40 2.15
C LEU A 241 8.06 9.39 1.02
N LEU A 242 7.44 8.24 1.35
CA LEU A 242 7.28 7.16 0.37
C LEU A 242 6.37 7.58 -0.81
N PRO A 243 5.18 8.18 -0.59
CA PRO A 243 4.35 8.66 -1.70
C PRO A 243 5.02 9.69 -2.58
N VAL A 244 5.71 10.69 -2.00
CA VAL A 244 6.38 11.76 -2.75
C VAL A 244 7.48 11.19 -3.65
N VAL A 245 8.36 10.35 -3.09
CA VAL A 245 9.44 9.72 -3.84
C VAL A 245 8.88 8.80 -4.93
N TYR A 246 7.89 7.96 -4.59
CA TYR A 246 7.27 7.06 -5.54
C TYR A 246 6.65 7.83 -6.72
N TYR A 247 5.79 8.83 -6.46
CA TYR A 247 5.14 9.55 -7.56
C TYR A 247 6.12 10.36 -8.39
N PHE A 248 7.17 10.92 -7.77
CA PHE A 248 8.25 11.57 -8.52
C PHE A 248 8.93 10.59 -9.50
N GLU A 249 9.34 9.42 -9.03
CA GLU A 249 10.01 8.41 -9.86
C GLU A 249 9.16 7.97 -11.06
N HIS A 250 7.84 7.88 -10.88
CA HIS A 250 6.94 7.30 -11.86
C HIS A 250 6.31 8.32 -12.81
N TYR A 251 6.07 9.56 -12.35
CA TYR A 251 5.29 10.55 -13.09
C TYR A 251 6.05 11.82 -13.47
N ALA A 252 7.17 12.15 -12.81
CA ALA A 252 7.95 13.31 -13.21
C ALA A 252 8.62 13.08 -14.59
N ALA A 253 8.93 14.20 -15.26
CA ALA A 253 9.73 14.21 -16.48
C ALA A 253 11.03 13.41 -16.31
N THR A 254 11.54 12.82 -17.39
CA THR A 254 12.68 11.87 -17.33
C THR A 254 13.97 12.49 -16.85
N ASP A 255 14.15 13.78 -17.10
CA ASP A 255 15.26 14.63 -16.71
C ASP A 255 15.02 15.39 -15.40
N ALA A 256 13.83 15.24 -14.80
CA ALA A 256 13.50 15.91 -13.55
C ALA A 256 14.41 15.45 -12.41
N VAL A 257 14.67 16.38 -11.47
CA VAL A 257 15.52 16.17 -10.30
C VAL A 257 14.71 16.43 -9.03
N LEU A 258 14.76 15.50 -8.07
CA LEU A 258 14.23 15.69 -6.73
C LEU A 258 15.39 15.82 -5.74
N VAL A 259 15.46 16.96 -5.05
CA VAL A 259 16.40 17.19 -3.96
C VAL A 259 15.68 17.03 -2.64
N THR A 260 15.98 15.96 -1.91
CA THR A 260 15.55 15.79 -0.53
C THR A 260 16.43 16.65 0.38
N VAL A 261 15.82 17.56 1.12
CA VAL A 261 16.50 18.52 2.00
C VAL A 261 16.21 18.16 3.46
N THR A 262 17.21 17.63 4.16
CA THR A 262 17.11 17.42 5.62
C THR A 262 17.34 18.76 6.33
N THR A 263 16.31 19.24 7.02
CA THR A 263 16.31 20.60 7.59
C THR A 263 16.87 20.70 9.00
N ALA A 264 16.68 19.67 9.83
CA ALA A 264 17.13 19.66 11.22
C ALA A 264 17.19 18.22 11.73
N SER A 265 18.19 17.90 12.55
CA SER A 265 18.36 16.56 13.13
C SER A 265 17.32 16.25 14.20
N THR A 266 16.79 17.28 14.87
CA THR A 266 15.79 17.12 15.95
C THR A 266 14.66 18.13 15.83
N TYR A 267 13.56 17.89 16.56
CA TYR A 267 12.45 18.84 16.66
C TYR A 267 12.87 20.16 17.33
N ASP A 268 13.70 20.11 18.37
CA ASP A 268 14.15 21.31 19.09
C ASP A 268 15.03 22.20 18.21
N GLU A 269 15.95 21.59 17.44
CA GLU A 269 16.73 22.29 16.42
C GLU A 269 15.80 22.91 15.35
N TRP A 270 14.74 22.22 14.95
CA TRP A 270 13.75 22.79 14.04
C TRP A 270 12.90 23.91 14.66
N GLN A 271 12.71 23.94 15.98
CA GLN A 271 12.00 25.05 16.64
C GLN A 271 12.88 26.28 16.81
N ASP A 272 14.20 26.12 16.88
CA ASP A 272 15.15 27.22 17.04
C ASP A 272 15.14 28.17 15.83
N PRO A 273 14.74 29.45 15.98
CA PRO A 273 14.76 30.42 14.88
C PRO A 273 16.16 30.67 14.29
N SER A 274 17.23 30.35 15.02
CA SER A 274 18.62 30.45 14.57
C SER A 274 19.10 29.25 13.76
N SER A 275 18.32 28.17 13.70
CA SER A 275 18.62 27.00 12.86
C SER A 275 18.86 27.42 11.40
N PRO A 276 19.89 26.89 10.71
CA PRO A 276 20.30 27.37 9.39
C PRO A 276 19.15 27.48 8.38
N PHE A 277 18.29 26.45 8.29
CA PHE A 277 17.17 26.45 7.35
C PHE A 277 16.03 27.39 7.72
N ARG A 278 15.92 27.79 8.99
CA ARG A 278 14.97 28.81 9.47
C ARG A 278 15.49 30.23 9.34
N ALA A 279 16.80 30.41 9.50
CA ALA A 279 17.46 31.70 9.45
C ALA A 279 17.70 32.18 8.01
N GLN A 280 17.89 31.27 7.05
CA GLN A 280 18.09 31.63 5.64
C GLN A 280 16.83 32.29 5.04
N LYS A 281 17.03 33.18 4.06
CA LYS A 281 15.97 34.03 3.48
C LYS A 281 15.58 33.67 2.04
N ARG A 282 16.27 32.73 1.41
CA ARG A 282 16.07 32.38 0.00
C ARG A 282 14.74 31.67 -0.20
N ILE A 283 14.42 30.73 0.70
CA ILE A 283 13.19 29.93 0.63
C ILE A 283 12.46 30.06 1.96
N LYS A 284 11.23 30.56 1.97
CA LYS A 284 10.44 30.63 3.20
C LYS A 284 9.83 29.26 3.52
N ILE A 285 10.38 28.56 4.51
CA ILE A 285 9.89 27.25 4.95
C ILE A 285 8.88 27.45 6.10
N ASN A 286 7.59 27.27 5.82
CA ASN A 286 6.52 27.50 6.80
C ASN A 286 6.26 26.28 7.72
N GLY A 287 6.69 25.10 7.31
CA GLY A 287 6.44 23.85 8.01
C GLY A 287 7.09 22.67 7.29
N LEU A 288 6.99 21.49 7.90
CA LEU A 288 7.49 20.24 7.34
C LEU A 288 6.36 19.20 7.32
N PRO A 289 6.29 18.34 6.29
CA PRO A 289 7.09 18.38 5.07
C PRO A 289 6.67 19.57 4.17
N MET A 290 7.58 20.02 3.33
CA MET A 290 7.30 21.02 2.30
C MET A 290 7.87 20.52 0.97
N LEU A 291 7.04 20.54 -0.07
CA LEU A 291 7.43 20.17 -1.43
C LEU A 291 7.26 21.40 -2.33
N ILE A 292 8.32 21.79 -3.03
CA ILE A 292 8.29 22.90 -3.96
C ILE A 292 8.89 22.53 -5.30
N ARG A 293 8.45 23.22 -6.34
CA ARG A 293 9.09 23.28 -7.66
C ARG A 293 9.83 24.60 -7.78
N VAL A 294 11.07 24.54 -8.27
CA VAL A 294 11.88 25.72 -8.58
C VAL A 294 11.55 26.16 -10.01
N LEU A 295 11.15 27.41 -10.17
CA LEU A 295 10.87 27.97 -11.49
C LEU A 295 12.18 28.30 -12.24
N PRO A 296 12.16 28.44 -13.58
CA PRO A 296 13.38 28.60 -14.39
C PRO A 296 14.26 29.80 -14.01
N ASP A 297 13.74 30.78 -13.29
CA ASP A 297 14.50 31.94 -12.79
C ASP A 297 15.35 31.63 -11.55
N ALA A 298 15.26 30.41 -11.00
CA ALA A 298 15.94 29.94 -9.78
C ALA A 298 15.65 30.77 -8.50
N THR A 299 14.72 31.72 -8.58
CA THR A 299 14.35 32.64 -7.48
C THR A 299 12.88 32.56 -7.12
N SER A 300 12.04 32.04 -8.01
CA SER A 300 10.62 31.84 -7.78
C SER A 300 10.32 30.36 -7.52
N PHE A 301 9.38 30.11 -6.61
CA PHE A 301 9.05 28.76 -6.17
C PHE A 301 7.54 28.55 -6.19
N ASN A 302 7.11 27.38 -6.65
CA ASN A 302 5.73 26.94 -6.56
C ASN A 302 5.60 25.85 -5.48
N GLU A 303 4.91 26.14 -4.39
CA GLU A 303 4.71 25.21 -3.27
C GLU A 303 3.49 24.31 -3.49
N TYR A 304 3.67 23.01 -3.27
CA TYR A 304 2.57 22.08 -3.13
C TYR A 304 1.86 22.31 -1.79
N SER A 305 0.75 23.05 -1.83
CA SER A 305 -0.01 23.49 -0.66
C SER A 305 -1.17 22.57 -0.27
N GLN A 306 -1.31 21.43 -0.95
CA GLN A 306 -2.43 20.51 -0.77
C GLN A 306 -2.05 19.38 0.20
N PHE A 307 -3.04 18.59 0.62
CA PHE A 307 -2.76 17.38 1.39
C PHE A 307 -1.99 16.38 0.52
N PHE A 308 -0.84 15.89 0.99
CA PHE A 308 -0.04 14.90 0.25
C PHE A 308 -0.85 13.65 -0.10
N GLU A 309 -1.81 13.28 0.75
CA GLU A 309 -2.76 12.19 0.55
C GLU A 309 -3.66 12.35 -0.69
N ASP A 310 -3.74 13.54 -1.29
CA ASP A 310 -4.38 13.76 -2.59
C ASP A 310 -3.45 13.33 -3.73
N ARG A 311 -3.49 12.02 -4.01
CA ARG A 311 -2.75 11.38 -5.10
C ARG A 311 -2.87 12.15 -6.42
N THR A 312 -4.09 12.51 -6.83
CA THR A 312 -4.33 13.15 -8.13
C THR A 312 -3.60 14.48 -8.23
N ARG A 313 -3.68 15.31 -7.18
CA ARG A 313 -2.97 16.59 -7.17
C ARG A 313 -1.45 16.41 -7.06
N LEU A 314 -0.98 15.44 -6.29
CA LEU A 314 0.45 15.20 -6.10
C LEU A 314 1.11 14.68 -7.39
N VAL A 315 0.47 13.73 -8.08
CA VAL A 315 0.90 13.26 -9.41
C VAL A 315 0.93 14.42 -10.41
N ARG A 316 -0.16 15.20 -10.49
CA ARG A 316 -0.24 16.37 -11.37
C ARG A 316 0.85 17.40 -11.08
N PHE A 317 1.19 17.59 -9.80
CA PHE A 317 2.26 18.49 -9.40
C PHE A 317 3.64 18.04 -9.91
N PHE A 318 3.87 16.77 -10.24
CA PHE A 318 5.10 16.30 -10.88
C PHE A 318 5.04 16.31 -12.40
N GLU A 319 3.85 16.10 -12.98
CA GLU A 319 3.65 16.05 -14.43
C GLU A 319 3.64 17.43 -15.10
N GLU A 320 3.17 18.47 -14.39
CA GLU A 320 3.14 19.83 -14.95
C GLU A 320 4.58 20.33 -15.25
N PRO A 321 4.78 21.19 -16.26
CA PRO A 321 6.08 21.79 -16.55
C PRO A 321 6.57 22.73 -15.44
#